data_AF-A0A022XLJ7-F1
#
_entry.id   AF-A0A022XLJ7-F1
#
_cell.length_a   1.000
_cell.length_b   1.000
_cell.length_c   1.000
_cell.angle_alpha   90.00
_cell.angle_beta   90.00
_cell.angle_gamma   90.00
#
_symmetry.space_group_name_H-M   'P 1'
#
loop_
_entity.id
_entity.type
_entity.pdbx_description
1 polymer ?
#
loop_
_entity_poly.entity_id
_entity_poly.type
_entity_poly.pdbx_seq_one_letter_code
_entity_poly.pdbx_strand_id
1 'polypeptide(L)'
;MVGNSAIRGFTRPQDSSTDQDQQSSGPGYIIGLILIASGFTFTGLAFMDPFLGRPPPLWRVNKETGFAEIVASPREEFYHDVPADEAEYWCSQLEPQSLEALFEGGEHSYSGWLDVPCWYIGTAEDKCLPLFIQRMQAGMARYMGASLECRELRASHSPFLSHPRDTARLILEAIEQFTGNPVGNLPSQDECHAIMPVPRVELLQPLTWYKFGVPLAFGNLLGRCVVLFNWARRSLGAMGHQKSD
;
A
#
# COMPACT_ATOMS: atom_id res chain seq x y z
N MET A 1 9.67 -4.76 -3.72
CA MET A 1 8.49 -4.39 -2.89
C MET A 1 8.57 -5.07 -1.52
N VAL A 2 9.66 -4.81 -0.78
CA VAL A 2 10.06 -5.61 0.40
C VAL A 2 9.57 -5.00 1.73
N GLY A 3 9.13 -3.74 1.72
CA GLY A 3 8.72 -3.01 2.92
C GLY A 3 7.55 -3.68 3.67
N ASN A 4 6.51 -4.11 2.95
CA ASN A 4 5.38 -4.86 3.53
C ASN A 4 5.81 -6.19 4.17
N SER A 5 6.81 -6.83 3.57
CA SER A 5 7.29 -8.16 3.99
C SER A 5 8.14 -8.11 5.25
N ALA A 6 8.72 -6.96 5.58
CA ALA A 6 9.55 -6.75 6.77
C ALA A 6 8.78 -7.00 8.09
N ILE A 7 7.44 -7.05 8.03
CA ILE A 7 6.58 -7.34 9.18
C ILE A 7 6.70 -8.81 9.64
N ARG A 8 7.15 -9.71 8.76
CA ARG A 8 7.18 -11.15 9.02
C ARG A 8 7.96 -11.47 10.29
N GLY A 9 7.27 -12.02 11.29
CA GLY A 9 7.87 -12.43 12.57
C GLY A 9 7.95 -11.32 13.63
N PHE A 10 7.42 -10.12 13.36
CA PHE A 10 7.43 -8.98 14.30
C PHE A 10 6.02 -8.55 14.76
N THR A 11 5.00 -9.39 14.55
CA THR A 11 3.63 -9.13 14.99
C THR A 11 3.33 -9.80 16.33
N ARG A 12 2.32 -9.30 17.06
CA ARG A 12 1.90 -9.91 18.33
C ARG A 12 1.29 -11.29 18.07
N PRO A 13 1.65 -12.34 18.84
CA PRO A 13 1.01 -13.65 18.75
C PRO A 13 -0.50 -13.55 18.99
N GLN A 14 -1.31 -14.11 18.08
CA GLN A 14 -2.78 -14.07 18.15
C GLN A 14 -3.37 -14.71 19.44
N ASP A 15 -2.60 -15.55 20.13
CA ASP A 15 -3.03 -16.26 21.36
C ASP A 15 -2.80 -15.47 22.67
N SER A 16 -2.26 -14.25 22.60
CA SER A 16 -1.98 -13.41 23.78
C SER A 16 -3.12 -12.45 24.14
N SER A 17 -4.37 -12.93 24.09
CA SER A 17 -5.58 -12.15 24.39
C SER A 17 -5.86 -11.95 25.88
N THR A 18 -4.90 -12.24 26.76
CA THR A 18 -5.01 -11.99 28.21
C THR A 18 -3.86 -11.10 28.67
N ASP A 19 -4.22 -10.07 29.45
CA ASP A 19 -3.37 -9.06 30.09
C ASP A 19 -2.94 -7.86 29.23
N GLN A 20 -3.87 -6.90 29.10
CA GLN A 20 -3.58 -5.52 28.64
C GLN A 20 -2.78 -4.69 29.66
N ASP A 21 -2.45 -5.20 30.85
CA ASP A 21 -1.91 -4.40 31.97
C ASP A 21 -0.54 -4.85 32.52
N GLN A 22 0.17 -5.75 31.84
CA GLN A 22 1.57 -5.98 32.16
C GLN A 22 2.47 -5.24 31.19
N GLN A 23 3.11 -4.20 31.74
CA GLN A 23 4.26 -3.51 31.18
C GLN A 23 5.34 -4.54 30.84
N SER A 24 5.24 -5.08 29.62
CA SER A 24 5.99 -6.26 29.23
C SER A 24 7.37 -5.83 28.76
N SER A 25 8.37 -6.27 29.51
CA SER A 25 9.79 -6.24 29.16
C SER A 25 10.14 -7.16 27.97
N GLY A 26 9.22 -7.29 27.01
CA GLY A 26 9.39 -8.10 25.80
C GLY A 26 10.01 -7.30 24.67
N PRO A 27 10.47 -7.97 23.59
CA PRO A 27 10.88 -7.29 22.37
C PRO A 27 9.70 -6.49 21.80
N GLY A 28 9.99 -5.28 21.27
CA GLY A 28 8.98 -4.45 20.61
C GLY A 28 8.31 -5.19 19.44
N TYR A 29 7.06 -4.85 19.15
CA TYR A 29 6.29 -5.44 18.06
C TYR A 29 5.69 -4.35 17.16
N ILE A 30 5.30 -4.74 15.94
CA ILE A 30 4.69 -3.85 14.97
C ILE A 30 3.21 -3.66 15.33
N ILE A 31 2.84 -2.40 15.54
CA ILE A 31 1.48 -2.00 15.94
C ILE A 31 0.56 -1.70 14.76
N GLY A 32 1.13 -1.46 13.58
CA GLY A 32 0.38 -1.13 12.37
C GLY A 32 1.29 -0.84 11.18
N LEU A 33 0.67 -0.71 10.01
CA LEU A 33 1.34 -0.43 8.74
C LEU A 33 0.69 0.79 8.08
N ILE A 34 1.50 1.75 7.64
CA ILE A 34 1.04 2.91 6.87
C ILE A 34 1.59 2.80 5.45
N LEU A 35 0.68 2.79 4.48
CA LEU A 35 0.93 2.70 3.06
C LEU A 35 0.63 4.06 2.44
N ILE A 36 1.54 4.62 1.65
CA ILE A 36 1.39 5.92 1.00
C ILE A 36 1.60 5.71 -0.49
N ALA A 37 0.57 6.00 -1.30
CA ALA A 37 0.61 5.88 -2.77
C ALA A 37 1.24 4.56 -3.28
N SER A 38 1.02 3.45 -2.56
CA SER A 38 1.75 2.19 -2.77
C SER A 38 0.81 1.03 -3.12
N GLY A 39 1.39 -0.13 -3.48
CA GLY A 39 0.67 -1.39 -3.65
C GLY A 39 0.72 -2.30 -2.43
N PHE A 40 -0.06 -3.39 -2.48
CA PHE A 40 -0.05 -4.47 -1.48
C PHE A 40 0.79 -5.66 -1.96
N THR A 41 1.69 -6.16 -1.12
CA THR A 41 2.58 -7.28 -1.45
C THR A 41 1.91 -8.63 -1.27
N PHE A 42 2.03 -9.51 -2.26
CA PHE A 42 1.50 -10.87 -2.19
C PHE A 42 2.58 -11.85 -1.79
N THR A 43 2.30 -12.69 -0.80
CA THR A 43 3.22 -13.76 -0.39
C THR A 43 3.58 -14.65 -1.56
N GLY A 44 4.87 -14.87 -1.79
CA GLY A 44 5.36 -15.75 -2.85
C GLY A 44 5.46 -15.13 -4.24
N LEU A 45 5.14 -13.83 -4.41
CA LEU A 45 5.20 -13.15 -5.72
C LEU A 45 6.26 -12.05 -5.74
N ALA A 46 6.97 -11.93 -6.85
CA ALA A 46 7.79 -10.77 -7.17
C ALA A 46 6.90 -9.58 -7.54
N PHE A 47 7.48 -8.37 -7.58
CA PHE A 47 6.71 -7.15 -7.86
C PHE A 47 6.06 -7.17 -9.25
N MET A 48 6.73 -7.72 -10.25
CA MET A 48 6.26 -7.74 -11.64
C MET A 48 5.33 -8.89 -11.99
N ASP A 49 5.14 -9.88 -11.10
CA ASP A 49 4.27 -11.03 -11.37
C ASP A 49 2.82 -10.64 -11.63
N PRO A 50 2.17 -9.75 -10.83
CA PRO A 50 0.81 -9.31 -11.10
C PRO A 50 0.66 -8.55 -12.43
N PHE A 51 1.76 -8.01 -12.95
CA PHE A 51 1.81 -7.31 -14.23
C PHE A 51 2.17 -8.24 -15.40
N LEU A 52 2.25 -9.56 -15.17
CA LEU A 52 2.68 -10.56 -16.16
C LEU A 52 4.05 -10.22 -16.77
N GLY A 53 4.94 -9.64 -15.96
CA GLY A 53 6.27 -9.22 -16.38
C GLY A 53 6.30 -7.99 -17.31
N ARG A 54 5.16 -7.32 -17.54
CA ARG A 54 5.08 -6.16 -18.45
C ARG A 54 5.05 -4.86 -17.64
N PRO A 55 6.10 -4.01 -17.73
CA PRO A 55 6.11 -2.75 -17.00
C PRO A 55 5.00 -1.81 -17.49
N PRO A 56 4.44 -0.96 -16.61
CA PRO A 56 3.68 0.20 -17.02
C PRO A 56 4.48 1.10 -17.97
N PRO A 57 3.84 1.92 -18.82
CA PRO A 57 4.52 2.79 -19.80
C PRO A 57 5.33 3.96 -19.18
N LEU A 58 5.57 3.92 -17.87
CA LEU A 58 6.40 4.86 -17.11
C LEU A 58 7.90 4.54 -17.24
N TRP A 59 8.25 3.26 -17.38
CA TRP A 59 9.62 2.78 -17.43
C TRP A 59 9.75 1.55 -18.34
N ARG A 60 10.98 1.25 -18.76
CA ARG A 60 11.30 0.08 -19.60
C ARG A 60 12.35 -0.81 -18.95
N VAL A 61 12.30 -2.09 -19.30
CA VAL A 61 13.30 -3.07 -18.90
C VAL A 61 14.56 -2.86 -19.73
N ASN A 62 15.67 -2.48 -19.09
CA ASN A 62 16.98 -2.43 -19.73
C ASN A 62 17.84 -3.61 -19.25
N LYS A 63 17.86 -4.68 -20.03
CA LYS A 63 18.63 -5.90 -19.69
C LYS A 63 20.14 -5.74 -19.85
N GLU A 64 20.59 -4.76 -20.62
CA GLU A 64 22.01 -4.50 -20.81
C GLU A 64 22.62 -3.88 -19.56
N THR A 65 21.89 -2.95 -18.92
CA THR A 65 22.34 -2.29 -17.69
C THR A 65 21.89 -3.03 -16.43
N GLY A 66 20.84 -3.87 -16.50
CA GLY A 66 20.26 -4.54 -15.33
C GLY A 66 19.29 -3.67 -14.54
N PHE A 67 18.90 -2.50 -15.06
CA PHE A 67 18.07 -1.52 -14.36
C PHE A 67 16.75 -1.25 -15.08
N ALA A 68 15.74 -0.84 -14.30
CA ALA A 68 14.54 -0.21 -14.81
C ALA A 68 14.88 1.23 -15.23
N GLU A 69 14.65 1.55 -16.49
CA GLU A 69 14.93 2.86 -17.05
C GLU A 69 13.63 3.66 -17.13
N ILE A 70 13.55 4.77 -16.41
CA ILE A 70 12.40 5.67 -16.45
C ILE A 70 12.36 6.36 -17.81
N VAL A 71 11.24 6.24 -18.53
CA VAL A 71 11.07 6.82 -19.88
C VAL A 71 10.12 8.02 -19.89
N ALA A 72 9.26 8.14 -18.88
CA ALA A 72 8.44 9.34 -18.69
C ALA A 72 9.22 10.40 -17.89
N SER A 73 8.67 11.61 -17.83
CA SER A 73 9.25 12.70 -17.02
C SER A 73 9.06 12.41 -15.53
N PRO A 74 10.13 12.20 -14.74
CA PRO A 74 9.97 11.95 -13.30
C PRO A 74 9.32 13.13 -12.58
N ARG A 75 9.59 14.35 -13.05
CA ARG A 75 8.93 15.57 -12.58
C ARG A 75 7.42 15.49 -12.77
N GLU A 76 6.95 15.11 -13.95
CA GLU A 76 5.52 15.04 -14.23
C GLU A 76 4.81 13.93 -13.46
N GLU A 77 5.49 12.81 -13.24
CA GLU A 77 4.91 11.60 -12.66
C GLU A 77 4.96 11.63 -11.13
N PHE A 78 6.04 12.12 -10.53
CA PHE A 78 6.29 12.02 -9.09
C PHE A 78 6.22 13.33 -8.32
N TYR A 79 6.44 14.47 -8.99
CA TYR A 79 6.77 15.76 -8.34
C TYR A 79 6.09 16.96 -9.01
N HIS A 80 4.95 16.79 -9.69
CA HIS A 80 4.35 17.88 -10.47
C HIS A 80 3.62 18.93 -9.62
N ASP A 81 3.48 18.68 -8.31
CA ASP A 81 2.83 19.53 -7.33
C ASP A 81 3.82 20.19 -6.35
N VAL A 82 5.13 20.06 -6.57
CA VAL A 82 6.17 20.85 -5.85
C VAL A 82 6.70 21.98 -6.76
N PRO A 83 7.33 23.03 -6.18
CA PRO A 83 8.02 24.07 -6.95
C PRO A 83 9.03 23.50 -7.95
N ALA A 84 9.22 24.20 -9.08
CA ALA A 84 10.00 23.70 -10.21
C ALA A 84 11.46 23.38 -9.85
N ASP A 85 12.10 24.25 -9.08
CA ASP A 85 13.46 24.11 -8.56
C ASP A 85 13.58 22.93 -7.60
N GLU A 86 12.58 22.76 -6.73
CA GLU A 86 12.51 21.61 -5.82
C GLU A 86 12.29 20.29 -6.60
N ALA A 87 11.41 20.28 -7.61
CA ALA A 87 11.20 19.11 -8.46
C ALA A 87 12.49 18.72 -9.19
N GLU A 88 13.23 19.70 -9.73
CA GLU A 88 14.52 19.46 -10.39
C GLU A 88 15.54 18.86 -9.43
N TYR A 89 15.62 19.40 -8.21
CA TYR A 89 16.44 18.84 -7.16
C TYR A 89 16.06 17.38 -6.87
N TRP A 90 14.79 17.07 -6.59
CA TRP A 90 14.37 15.70 -6.28
C TRP A 90 14.52 14.74 -7.47
N CYS A 91 14.30 15.20 -8.71
CA CYS A 91 14.61 14.42 -9.90
C CYS A 91 16.10 14.05 -9.97
N SER A 92 17.00 14.96 -9.57
CA SER A 92 18.45 14.70 -9.56
C SER A 92 18.90 13.67 -8.53
N GLN A 93 18.06 13.37 -7.53
CA GLN A 93 18.33 12.38 -6.48
C GLN A 93 17.83 10.97 -6.84
N LEU A 94 17.21 10.80 -8.02
CA LEU A 94 16.74 9.49 -8.46
C LEU A 94 17.91 8.59 -8.87
N GLU A 95 17.98 7.43 -8.27
CA GLU A 95 18.97 6.38 -8.57
C GLU A 95 18.36 5.24 -9.39
N PRO A 96 19.16 4.49 -10.16
CA PRO A 96 18.68 3.34 -10.92
C PRO A 96 18.04 2.26 -10.04
N GLN A 97 16.86 1.78 -10.44
CA GLN A 97 16.16 0.69 -9.76
C GLN A 97 16.54 -0.66 -10.38
N SER A 98 17.11 -1.59 -9.60
CA SER A 98 17.51 -2.92 -10.08
C SER A 98 16.31 -3.72 -10.60
N LEU A 99 16.49 -4.39 -11.75
CA LEU A 99 15.48 -5.31 -12.30
C LEU A 99 15.30 -6.54 -11.41
N GLU A 100 16.36 -7.07 -10.77
CA GLU A 100 16.25 -8.22 -9.88
C GLU A 100 15.28 -7.94 -8.73
N ALA A 101 15.34 -6.74 -8.15
CA ALA A 101 14.43 -6.32 -7.09
C ALA A 101 12.94 -6.20 -7.53
N LEU A 102 12.68 -6.15 -8.84
CA LEU A 102 11.35 -6.05 -9.42
C LEU A 102 10.83 -7.40 -9.94
N PHE A 103 11.71 -8.22 -10.52
CA PHE A 103 11.35 -9.46 -11.21
C PHE A 103 11.65 -10.74 -10.40
N GLU A 104 12.40 -10.65 -9.31
CA GLU A 104 12.79 -11.80 -8.48
C GLU A 104 12.44 -11.60 -6.99
N GLY A 105 12.83 -12.57 -6.15
CA GLY A 105 12.69 -12.51 -4.69
C GLY A 105 11.28 -12.77 -4.15
N GLY A 106 10.40 -13.37 -4.95
CA GLY A 106 9.02 -13.67 -4.55
C GLY A 106 8.93 -14.60 -3.34
N GLU A 107 9.89 -15.51 -3.16
CA GLU A 107 10.04 -16.38 -2.00
C GLU A 107 10.27 -15.62 -0.68
N HIS A 108 10.76 -14.38 -0.77
CA HIS A 108 10.96 -13.48 0.36
C HIS A 108 9.76 -12.54 0.57
N SER A 109 8.81 -12.49 -0.36
CA SER A 109 7.60 -11.68 -0.24
C SER A 109 6.63 -12.26 0.78
N TYR A 110 6.08 -11.40 1.63
CA TYR A 110 5.12 -11.75 2.67
C TYR A 110 4.01 -10.69 2.78
N SER A 111 2.76 -11.13 2.78
CA SER A 111 1.56 -10.29 2.92
C SER A 111 1.33 -9.84 4.36
N GLY A 112 2.30 -9.17 4.97
CA GLY A 112 2.24 -8.71 6.37
C GLY A 112 1.10 -7.71 6.67
N TRP A 113 0.55 -7.08 5.63
CA TRP A 113 -0.63 -6.21 5.72
C TRP A 113 -1.92 -6.96 6.11
N LEU A 114 -1.92 -8.29 6.13
CA LEU A 114 -3.01 -9.10 6.69
C LEU A 114 -2.89 -9.31 8.20
N ASP A 115 -1.71 -9.08 8.78
CA ASP A 115 -1.41 -9.43 10.17
C ASP A 115 -1.58 -8.26 11.14
N VAL A 116 -1.62 -7.03 10.63
CA VAL A 116 -1.67 -5.80 11.44
C VAL A 116 -2.71 -4.82 10.89
N PRO A 117 -3.23 -3.91 11.75
CA PRO A 117 -4.01 -2.77 11.28
C PRO A 117 -3.23 -1.94 10.25
N CYS A 118 -3.92 -1.54 9.19
CA CYS A 118 -3.33 -0.82 8.07
C CYS A 118 -4.02 0.52 7.85
N TRP A 119 -3.23 1.53 7.51
CA TRP A 119 -3.69 2.79 6.95
C TRP A 119 -3.18 2.91 5.52
N TYR A 120 -4.05 3.32 4.60
CA TYR A 120 -3.71 3.64 3.23
C TYR A 120 -3.96 5.12 2.97
N ILE A 121 -2.89 5.86 2.69
CA ILE A 121 -2.92 7.27 2.28
C ILE A 121 -2.81 7.30 0.77
N GLY A 122 -3.94 7.49 0.11
CA GLY A 122 -4.00 7.63 -1.34
C GLY A 122 -3.73 9.05 -1.81
N THR A 123 -3.29 9.19 -3.05
CA THR A 123 -2.88 10.45 -3.68
C THR A 123 -3.73 10.67 -4.92
N ALA A 124 -4.56 11.72 -4.90
CA ALA A 124 -5.62 11.89 -5.89
C ALA A 124 -5.13 12.36 -7.26
N GLU A 125 -3.96 12.99 -7.32
CA GLU A 125 -3.37 13.53 -8.55
C GLU A 125 -2.19 12.67 -9.04
N ASP A 126 -2.02 11.48 -8.46
CA ASP A 126 -0.98 10.53 -8.83
C ASP A 126 -1.13 10.02 -10.27
N LYS A 127 -0.13 10.29 -11.10
CA LYS A 127 -0.08 9.84 -12.49
C LYS A 127 0.59 8.47 -12.64
N CYS A 128 1.49 8.12 -11.71
CA CYS A 128 2.19 6.83 -11.68
C CYS A 128 1.26 5.70 -11.23
N LEU A 129 0.46 5.95 -10.19
CA LEU A 129 -0.52 5.02 -9.65
C LEU A 129 -1.88 5.73 -9.53
N PRO A 130 -2.68 5.79 -10.61
CA PRO A 130 -3.94 6.53 -10.61
C PRO A 130 -4.86 6.16 -9.44
N LEU A 131 -5.52 7.15 -8.84
CA LEU A 131 -6.37 6.97 -7.65
C LEU A 131 -7.40 5.84 -7.78
N PHE A 132 -7.93 5.62 -8.99
CA PHE A 132 -8.82 4.49 -9.27
C PHE A 132 -8.17 3.14 -8.94
N ILE A 133 -6.91 2.94 -9.35
CA ILE A 133 -6.13 1.73 -9.08
C ILE A 133 -5.82 1.60 -7.58
N GLN A 134 -5.48 2.71 -6.92
CA GLN A 134 -5.26 2.73 -5.47
C GLN A 134 -6.52 2.27 -4.70
N ARG A 135 -7.70 2.81 -5.05
CA ARG A 135 -8.98 2.41 -4.46
C ARG A 135 -9.33 0.95 -4.75
N MET A 136 -9.07 0.49 -5.96
CA MET A 136 -9.27 -0.91 -6.35
C MET A 136 -8.40 -1.85 -5.49
N GLN A 137 -7.12 -1.51 -5.30
CA GLN A 137 -6.20 -2.26 -4.45
C GLN A 137 -6.66 -2.27 -2.98
N ALA A 138 -7.13 -1.13 -2.47
CA ALA A 138 -7.70 -1.05 -1.12
C ALA A 138 -8.96 -1.92 -0.94
N GLY A 139 -9.86 -1.95 -1.93
CA GLY A 139 -11.02 -2.83 -1.93
C GLY A 139 -10.62 -4.31 -1.91
N MET A 140 -9.66 -4.68 -2.76
CA MET A 140 -9.10 -6.03 -2.80
C MET A 140 -8.48 -6.44 -1.45
N ALA A 141 -7.66 -5.59 -0.85
CA ALA A 141 -7.05 -5.85 0.45
C ALA A 141 -8.10 -6.07 1.54
N ARG A 142 -9.14 -5.21 1.60
CA ARG A 142 -10.28 -5.38 2.52
C ARG A 142 -10.98 -6.72 2.32
N TYR A 143 -11.27 -7.10 1.08
CA TYR A 143 -11.91 -8.37 0.80
C TYR A 143 -11.05 -9.57 1.24
N MET A 144 -9.74 -9.46 1.10
CA MET A 144 -8.79 -10.48 1.54
C MET A 144 -8.63 -10.55 3.06
N GLY A 145 -9.27 -9.67 3.83
CA GLY A 145 -9.28 -9.69 5.29
C GLY A 145 -8.45 -8.60 5.96
N ALA A 146 -7.93 -7.62 5.22
CA ALA A 146 -7.19 -6.51 5.82
C ALA A 146 -8.07 -5.64 6.73
N SER A 147 -7.57 -5.32 7.92
CA SER A 147 -8.07 -4.21 8.72
C SER A 147 -7.52 -2.91 8.13
N LEU A 148 -8.28 -2.27 7.23
CA LEU A 148 -7.78 -1.18 6.39
C LEU A 148 -8.62 0.09 6.49
N GLU A 149 -7.99 1.15 7.02
CA GLU A 149 -8.48 2.52 6.93
C GLU A 149 -7.90 3.22 5.71
N CYS A 150 -8.73 3.99 5.00
CA CYS A 150 -8.29 4.75 3.83
C CYS A 150 -8.45 6.26 4.09
N ARG A 151 -7.43 7.03 3.72
CA ARG A 151 -7.42 8.49 3.66
C ARG A 151 -6.86 8.91 2.30
N GLU A 152 -7.19 10.10 1.85
CA GLU A 152 -6.75 10.59 0.54
C GLU A 152 -6.23 12.03 0.67
N LEU A 153 -5.19 12.35 -0.10
CA LEU A 153 -4.59 13.66 -0.24
C LEU A 153 -4.76 14.14 -1.68
N ARG A 154 -5.04 15.43 -1.88
CA ARG A 154 -4.90 16.09 -3.18
C ARG A 154 -3.42 16.40 -3.42
N ALA A 155 -2.67 15.39 -3.84
CA ALA A 155 -1.24 15.46 -4.08
C ALA A 155 -0.84 14.50 -5.21
N SER A 156 0.36 14.73 -5.76
CA SER A 156 1.06 13.81 -6.67
C SER A 156 1.56 12.55 -5.92
N HIS A 157 2.46 11.77 -6.52
CA HIS A 157 2.97 10.52 -5.95
C HIS A 157 3.72 10.70 -4.61
N SER A 158 4.31 11.87 -4.36
CA SER A 158 5.21 12.12 -3.21
C SER A 158 4.64 13.15 -2.23
N PRO A 159 3.52 12.86 -1.52
CA PRO A 159 2.82 13.85 -0.70
C PRO A 159 3.64 14.33 0.50
N PHE A 160 4.64 13.56 0.93
CA PHE A 160 5.57 13.96 1.99
C PHE A 160 6.53 15.08 1.57
N LEU A 161 6.63 15.39 0.27
CA LEU A 161 7.37 16.55 -0.24
C LEU A 161 6.44 17.74 -0.45
N SER A 162 5.32 17.56 -1.16
CA SER A 162 4.41 18.66 -1.49
C SER A 162 3.51 19.10 -0.34
N HIS A 163 3.09 18.17 0.51
CA HIS A 163 2.16 18.39 1.62
C HIS A 163 2.66 17.71 2.91
N PRO A 164 3.86 18.07 3.41
CA PRO A 164 4.49 17.40 4.54
C PRO A 164 3.65 17.49 5.82
N ARG A 165 2.96 18.61 6.04
CA ARG A 165 2.09 18.80 7.22
C ARG A 165 0.86 17.91 7.18
N ASP A 166 0.14 17.89 6.06
CA ASP A 166 -1.03 17.02 5.86
C ASP A 166 -0.62 15.54 5.98
N THR A 167 0.51 15.17 5.38
CA THR A 167 1.04 13.79 5.46
C THR A 167 1.40 13.41 6.88
N ALA A 168 2.12 14.27 7.60
CA ALA A 168 2.47 14.04 9.01
C ALA A 168 1.23 13.93 9.89
N ARG A 169 0.20 14.77 9.67
CA ARG A 169 -1.07 14.68 10.39
C ARG A 169 -1.72 13.31 10.22
N LEU A 170 -1.86 12.82 8.98
CA LEU A 170 -2.47 11.50 8.72
C LEU A 170 -1.65 10.35 9.35
N ILE A 171 -0.32 10.46 9.37
CA ILE A 171 0.54 9.49 10.04
C ILE A 171 0.29 9.49 11.56
N LEU A 172 0.19 10.67 12.19
CA LEU A 172 -0.07 10.78 13.62
C LEU A 172 -1.48 10.27 13.99
N GLU A 173 -2.50 10.54 13.16
CA GLU A 173 -3.84 9.96 13.33
C GLU A 173 -3.82 8.42 13.24
N ALA A 174 -3.04 7.86 12.31
CA ALA A 174 -2.87 6.41 12.21
C ALA A 174 -2.22 5.83 13.48
N ILE A 175 -1.18 6.50 14.01
CA ILE A 175 -0.48 6.09 15.24
C ILE A 175 -1.43 6.16 16.45
N GLU A 176 -2.22 7.21 16.57
CA GLU A 176 -3.25 7.32 17.62
C GLU A 176 -4.23 6.14 17.56
N GLN A 177 -4.68 5.77 16.35
CA GLN A 177 -5.57 4.62 16.18
C GLN A 177 -4.88 3.28 16.50
N PHE A 178 -3.61 3.09 16.10
CA PHE A 178 -2.88 1.84 16.37
C PHE A 178 -2.55 1.66 17.86
N THR A 179 -2.29 2.74 18.57
CA THR A 179 -1.91 2.72 19.99
C THR A 179 -3.09 2.84 20.93
N GLY A 180 -4.22 3.38 20.46
CA GLY A 180 -5.37 3.74 21.31
C GLY A 180 -5.07 4.92 22.24
N ASN A 181 -3.95 5.62 22.05
CA ASN A 181 -3.50 6.72 22.91
C ASN A 181 -3.46 8.03 22.13
N PRO A 182 -3.94 9.14 22.72
CA PRO A 182 -3.86 10.45 22.09
C PRO A 182 -2.42 10.83 21.76
N VAL A 183 -2.19 11.24 20.51
CA VAL A 183 -0.91 11.76 20.07
C VAL A 183 -0.95 13.28 20.16
N GLY A 184 -0.05 13.87 20.94
CA GLY A 184 0.08 15.32 21.04
C GLY A 184 0.63 15.96 19.76
N ASN A 185 0.44 17.27 19.60
CA ASN A 185 1.03 18.08 18.53
C ASN A 185 0.60 17.71 17.09
N LEU A 186 -0.63 17.25 16.90
CA LEU A 186 -1.19 17.15 15.55
C LEU A 186 -1.26 18.55 14.91
N PRO A 187 -0.80 18.73 13.66
CA PRO A 187 -1.09 19.93 12.88
C PRO A 187 -2.60 20.19 12.90
N SER A 188 -3.02 21.44 13.08
CA SER A 188 -4.46 21.74 13.17
C SER A 188 -5.16 21.40 11.85
N GLN A 189 -6.47 21.08 11.91
CA GLN A 189 -7.23 20.83 10.67
C GLN A 189 -7.23 22.05 9.75
N ASP A 190 -7.21 23.26 10.32
CA ASP A 190 -7.21 24.51 9.57
C ASP A 190 -5.90 24.75 8.81
N GLU A 191 -4.82 24.03 9.15
CA GLU A 191 -3.53 24.06 8.44
C GLU A 191 -3.39 22.95 7.40
N CYS A 192 -4.35 22.02 7.33
CA CYS A 192 -4.31 20.85 6.45
C CYS A 192 -5.35 21.00 5.32
N HIS A 193 -4.89 21.44 4.15
CA HIS A 193 -5.77 21.78 3.03
C HIS A 193 -5.84 20.70 1.94
N ALA A 194 -4.91 19.73 1.96
CA ALA A 194 -4.86 18.67 0.97
C ALA A 194 -5.61 17.41 1.40
N ILE A 195 -5.93 17.26 2.69
CA ILE A 195 -6.72 16.14 3.19
C ILE A 195 -8.12 16.16 2.58
N MET A 196 -8.44 15.10 1.84
CA MET A 196 -9.74 14.91 1.24
C MET A 196 -10.73 14.26 2.24
N PRO A 197 -12.04 14.48 2.07
CA PRO A 197 -13.05 13.76 2.83
C PRO A 197 -12.87 12.25 2.70
N VAL A 198 -13.07 11.52 3.81
CA VAL A 198 -12.93 10.07 3.84
C VAL A 198 -13.78 9.44 2.73
N PRO A 199 -13.19 8.63 1.83
CA PRO A 199 -13.93 8.01 0.74
C PRO A 199 -15.01 7.08 1.31
N ARG A 200 -16.27 7.50 1.23
CA ARG A 200 -17.44 6.72 1.66
C ARG A 200 -18.41 6.54 0.51
N VAL A 201 -18.98 5.34 0.39
CA VAL A 201 -20.10 5.08 -0.52
C VAL A 201 -21.37 5.50 0.20
N GLU A 202 -21.98 6.59 -0.24
CA GLU A 202 -23.25 7.05 0.30
C GLU A 202 -24.40 6.52 -0.55
N LEU A 203 -25.30 5.74 0.06
CA LEU A 203 -26.40 5.07 -0.64
C LEU A 203 -27.24 6.04 -1.50
N LEU A 204 -27.43 7.27 -1.02
CA LEU A 204 -28.29 8.29 -1.64
C LEU A 204 -27.57 9.19 -2.67
N GLN A 205 -26.26 9.02 -2.88
CA GLN A 205 -25.48 9.84 -3.82
C GLN A 205 -24.89 8.97 -4.95
N PRO A 206 -25.58 8.77 -6.09
CA PRO A 206 -25.15 7.85 -7.15
C PRO A 206 -23.76 8.16 -7.73
N LEU A 207 -23.32 9.42 -7.71
CA LEU A 207 -21.96 9.79 -8.11
C LEU A 207 -20.88 9.23 -7.16
N THR A 208 -21.19 9.03 -5.87
CA THR A 208 -20.25 8.40 -4.93
C THR A 208 -20.13 6.90 -5.19
N TRP A 209 -21.20 6.24 -5.65
CA TRP A 209 -21.12 4.86 -6.13
C TRP A 209 -20.18 4.73 -7.30
N TYR A 210 -20.27 5.63 -8.29
CA TYR A 210 -19.35 5.59 -9.43
C TYR A 210 -17.90 5.91 -9.02
N LYS A 211 -17.68 6.96 -8.22
CA LYS A 211 -16.33 7.41 -7.85
C LYS A 211 -15.63 6.51 -6.84
N PHE A 212 -16.35 5.97 -5.86
CA PHE A 212 -15.78 5.19 -4.76
C PHE A 212 -16.27 3.74 -4.78
N GLY A 213 -17.56 3.51 -5.03
CA GLY A 213 -18.17 2.18 -4.98
C GLY A 213 -17.71 1.22 -6.09
N VAL A 214 -17.63 1.67 -7.34
CA VAL A 214 -17.23 0.84 -8.49
C VAL A 214 -15.78 0.35 -8.37
N PRO A 215 -14.77 1.21 -8.09
CA PRO A 215 -13.40 0.73 -7.88
C PRO A 215 -13.32 -0.27 -6.72
N LEU A 216 -13.99 0.01 -5.59
CA LEU A 216 -14.01 -0.87 -4.42
C LEU A 216 -14.68 -2.21 -4.73
N ALA A 217 -15.81 -2.23 -5.44
CA ALA A 217 -16.51 -3.45 -5.82
C ALA A 217 -15.69 -4.30 -6.79
N PHE A 218 -14.99 -3.67 -7.74
CA PHE A 218 -14.07 -4.37 -8.63
C PHE A 218 -12.87 -4.94 -7.86
N GLY A 219 -12.29 -4.15 -6.94
CA GLY A 219 -11.29 -4.61 -5.98
C GLY A 219 -11.76 -5.85 -5.19
N ASN A 220 -12.99 -5.81 -4.66
CA ASN A 220 -13.58 -6.94 -3.97
C ASN A 220 -13.65 -8.18 -4.86
N LEU A 221 -14.07 -8.03 -6.12
CA LEU A 221 -14.10 -9.13 -7.10
C LEU A 221 -12.72 -9.76 -7.30
N LEU A 222 -11.69 -8.93 -7.51
CA LEU A 222 -10.30 -9.39 -7.61
C LEU A 222 -9.86 -10.14 -6.34
N GLY A 223 -10.20 -9.61 -5.16
CA GLY A 223 -9.96 -10.29 -3.89
C GLY A 223 -10.59 -11.68 -3.83
N ARG A 224 -11.84 -11.85 -4.29
CA ARG A 224 -12.51 -13.17 -4.35
C ARG A 224 -11.74 -14.13 -5.24
N CYS A 225 -11.32 -13.67 -6.42
CA CYS A 225 -10.57 -14.49 -7.36
C CYS A 225 -9.25 -14.98 -6.74
N VAL A 226 -8.51 -14.10 -6.05
CA VAL A 226 -7.27 -14.46 -5.36
C VAL A 226 -7.51 -15.49 -4.27
N VAL A 227 -8.53 -15.28 -3.41
CA VAL A 227 -8.87 -16.22 -2.33
C VAL A 227 -9.29 -17.58 -2.89
N LEU A 228 -10.16 -17.60 -3.90
CA LEU A 228 -10.60 -18.84 -4.57
C LEU A 228 -9.44 -19.58 -5.23
N PHE A 229 -8.55 -18.86 -5.91
CA PHE A 229 -7.36 -19.44 -6.53
C PHE A 229 -6.43 -20.06 -5.48
N ASN A 230 -6.17 -19.35 -4.38
CA ASN A 230 -5.35 -19.85 -3.28
C ASN A 230 -5.98 -21.08 -2.62
N TRP A 231 -7.30 -21.08 -2.42
CA TRP A 231 -8.04 -22.24 -1.91
C TRP A 231 -7.91 -23.44 -2.87
N ALA A 232 -8.19 -23.25 -4.16
CA ALA A 232 -8.08 -24.32 -5.17
C ALA A 232 -6.66 -24.90 -5.24
N ARG A 233 -5.63 -24.05 -5.22
CA ARG A 233 -4.22 -24.45 -5.22
C ARG A 233 -3.88 -25.29 -3.98
N ARG A 234 -4.33 -24.89 -2.78
CA ARG A 234 -4.12 -25.63 -1.53
C ARG A 234 -4.82 -26.98 -1.56
N SER A 235 -6.08 -27.02 -2.00
CA SER A 235 -6.88 -28.26 -2.08
C SER A 235 -6.29 -29.27 -3.07
N LEU A 236 -5.84 -28.82 -4.24
CA LEU A 236 -5.18 -29.66 -5.25
C LEU A 236 -3.79 -30.13 -4.80
N GLY A 237 -3.03 -29.28 -4.11
CA GLY A 237 -1.74 -29.65 -3.52
C GLY A 237 -1.86 -30.68 -2.40
N ALA A 238 -2.89 -30.57 -1.55
CA ALA A 238 -3.19 -31.53 -0.49
C ALA A 238 -3.61 -32.90 -1.06
N MET A 239 -4.38 -32.94 -2.16
CA MET A 239 -4.74 -34.17 -2.86
C MET A 239 -3.54 -34.88 -3.52
N GLY A 240 -2.45 -34.17 -3.82
CA GLY A 240 -1.23 -34.74 -4.40
C GLY A 240 -0.34 -35.50 -3.41
N HIS A 241 -0.42 -35.20 -2.11
CA HIS A 241 0.33 -35.89 -1.06
C HIS A 241 -0.35 -37.16 -0.52
N GLN A 242 -1.61 -37.40 -0.90
CA GLN A 242 -2.37 -38.55 -0.41
C GLN A 242 -2.32 -39.78 -1.35
N LYS A 243 -1.43 -39.77 -2.36
CA LYS A 243 -1.27 -40.84 -3.36
C LYS A 243 0.08 -41.57 -3.33
N SER A 244 0.90 -41.31 -2.32
CA SER A 244 2.17 -42.01 -2.11
C SER A 244 2.26 -42.51 -0.67
N ASP A 245 1.48 -43.55 -0.36
CA ASP A 245 1.70 -44.51 0.73
C ASP A 245 1.08 -45.86 0.32
#